data_AF-A0A928IUI8-F1
#
_entry.id   AF-A0A928IUI8-F1
#
_cell.length_a   1.000
_cell.length_b   1.000
_cell.length_c   1.000
_cell.angle_alpha   90.00
_cell.angle_beta   90.00
_cell.angle_gamma   90.00
#
_symmetry.space_group_name_H-M   'P 1'
#
loop_
_entity.id
_entity.type
_entity.pdbx_description
1 polymer ?
#
loop_
_entity_poly.entity_id
_entity_poly.type
_entity_poly.pdbx_seq_one_letter_code
_entity_poly.pdbx_strand_id
1 'polypeptide(L)'
;MKKIIALLLCILSLIPLSACTFDEVVSTDPADTTVESKKKEPKEMGTLAEKMDIELYNKDDITIKATSFYEEADGDMVLVCNIANHSKDDIFVALEYPEINGICSPIQLWADAKKKSETEAYLYIYSDFLELTKITTVTEIAAQFNIYNENNRPISKEYISFTIGAEDYEQVINTDGTAIIDEENVQVIVQEMREGKEGLEVVVCYINNNDYTVKFDITDVSIDGKSFAVEAPFDLPQYTMTYTVFCVYDSDMIYEGVDSESVTEMKITAHAKDIIGDSVASCKDFKVKF
;
A
#
# COMPACT_ATOMS: atom_id res chain seq x y z
N MET A 1 -14.98 69.89 13.00
CA MET A 1 -15.35 68.48 12.70
C MET A 1 -14.44 67.96 11.59
N LYS A 2 -14.05 66.67 11.59
CA LYS A 2 -13.22 65.97 10.56
C LYS A 2 -11.82 66.62 10.35
N LYS A 3 -10.78 66.18 11.08
CA LYS A 3 -9.81 65.09 10.74
C LYS A 3 -9.03 65.40 9.44
N ILE A 4 -7.74 65.78 9.48
CA ILE A 4 -6.51 64.99 9.78
C ILE A 4 -6.31 63.92 8.69
N ILE A 5 -5.38 64.03 7.73
CA ILE A 5 -3.89 64.15 7.73
C ILE A 5 -3.17 62.82 8.04
N ALA A 6 -2.66 62.17 6.98
CA ALA A 6 -1.44 61.33 6.87
C ALA A 6 -1.19 61.10 5.34
N LEU A 7 0.02 61.15 4.74
CA LEU A 7 1.26 60.35 4.92
C LEU A 7 1.07 58.85 4.59
N LEU A 8 1.96 58.13 3.88
CA LEU A 8 3.25 58.37 3.17
C LEU A 8 3.35 57.23 2.06
N LEU A 9 4.29 57.02 1.12
CA LEU A 9 5.66 57.46 0.79
C LEU A 9 5.92 57.31 -0.75
N CYS A 10 7.16 57.57 -1.21
CA CYS A 10 7.73 57.26 -2.53
C CYS A 10 7.99 55.72 -2.71
N ILE A 11 8.52 55.15 -3.81
CA ILE A 11 9.76 55.44 -4.60
C ILE A 11 9.63 54.95 -6.07
N LEU A 12 10.38 55.57 -7.00
CA LEU A 12 10.57 55.13 -8.41
C LEU A 12 11.85 54.28 -8.61
N SER A 13 11.75 53.17 -9.37
CA SER A 13 12.73 52.63 -10.34
C SER A 13 12.22 51.24 -10.80
N LEU A 14 11.99 50.87 -12.08
CA LEU A 14 12.68 51.13 -13.36
C LEU A 14 13.99 50.34 -13.51
N ILE A 15 13.90 49.12 -14.07
CA ILE A 15 14.97 48.21 -14.57
C ILE A 15 14.26 47.13 -15.47
N PRO A 16 14.94 46.46 -16.42
CA PRO A 16 14.47 46.51 -17.82
C PRO A 16 13.74 45.26 -18.36
N LEU A 17 13.10 45.46 -19.53
CA LEU A 17 12.80 44.38 -20.47
C LEU A 17 14.10 43.79 -21.02
N SER A 18 14.41 42.55 -20.65
CA SER A 18 15.44 41.73 -21.28
C SER A 18 14.76 40.70 -22.19
N ALA A 19 15.08 40.71 -23.47
CA ALA A 19 14.71 39.64 -24.38
C ALA A 19 15.73 38.50 -24.24
N CYS A 20 15.29 37.32 -23.81
CA CYS A 20 16.04 36.07 -24.01
C CYS A 20 15.53 35.39 -25.27
N THR A 21 16.44 34.75 -26.00
CA THR A 21 16.16 34.02 -27.24
C THR A 21 15.45 32.70 -26.97
N PHE A 22 14.72 32.21 -27.98
CA PHE A 22 14.50 30.77 -28.11
C PHE A 22 15.84 30.15 -28.48
N ASP A 23 16.46 29.42 -27.56
CA ASP A 23 17.44 28.41 -27.89
C ASP A 23 16.71 27.07 -28.04
N GLU A 24 17.10 26.27 -29.05
CA GLU A 24 16.50 24.96 -29.28
C GLU A 24 16.92 24.00 -28.16
N VAL A 25 15.94 23.46 -27.42
CA VAL A 25 16.20 22.31 -26.55
C VAL A 25 16.41 21.09 -27.44
N VAL A 26 17.68 20.83 -27.75
CA VAL A 26 18.12 19.60 -28.40
C VAL A 26 17.64 18.42 -27.57
N SER A 27 16.88 17.52 -28.19
CA SER A 27 16.50 16.25 -27.57
C SER A 27 17.77 15.44 -27.32
N THR A 28 18.13 15.30 -26.05
CA THR A 28 19.00 14.23 -25.57
C THR A 28 18.12 13.02 -25.30
N ASP A 29 18.48 11.86 -25.86
CA ASP A 29 17.84 10.59 -25.52
C ASP A 29 17.89 10.34 -23.99
N PRO A 30 16.94 9.56 -23.42
CA PRO A 30 17.06 9.08 -22.05
C PRO A 30 18.38 8.34 -21.90
N ALA A 31 19.16 8.71 -20.88
CA ALA A 31 20.41 8.01 -20.59
C ALA A 31 20.08 6.60 -20.10
N ASP A 32 20.30 5.60 -20.96
CA ASP A 32 20.27 4.18 -20.58
C ASP A 32 21.26 3.97 -19.44
N THR A 33 20.71 3.92 -18.22
CA THR A 33 21.44 3.76 -16.97
C THR A 33 21.12 2.40 -16.40
N THR A 34 21.21 1.36 -17.24
CA THR A 34 21.20 -0.04 -16.83
C THR A 34 22.36 -0.31 -15.86
N VAL A 35 22.09 -0.17 -14.56
CA VAL A 35 22.99 -0.61 -13.50
C VAL A 35 23.05 -2.13 -13.57
N GLU A 36 24.16 -2.67 -14.08
CA GLU A 36 24.35 -4.11 -14.27
C GLU A 36 24.50 -4.82 -12.91
N SER A 37 23.36 -5.07 -12.27
CA SER A 37 23.28 -5.77 -10.99
C SER A 37 23.80 -7.19 -11.13
N LYS A 38 24.83 -7.52 -10.36
CA LYS A 38 25.35 -8.89 -10.27
C LYS A 38 24.40 -9.75 -9.47
N LYS A 39 23.36 -10.24 -10.15
CA LYS A 39 22.43 -11.27 -9.69
C LYS A 39 23.20 -12.47 -9.14
N LYS A 40 23.43 -12.50 -7.82
CA LYS A 40 23.55 -13.76 -7.09
C LYS A 40 22.21 -14.47 -7.23
N GLU A 41 22.25 -15.77 -7.43
CA GLU A 41 21.05 -16.59 -7.30
C GLU A 41 20.55 -16.48 -5.84
N PRO A 42 19.25 -16.25 -5.60
CA PRO A 42 18.68 -16.41 -4.27
C PRO A 42 19.02 -17.80 -3.75
N LYS A 43 19.37 -17.92 -2.47
CA LYS A 43 19.33 -19.24 -1.83
C LYS A 43 17.86 -19.68 -1.79
N GLU A 44 17.60 -20.92 -2.20
CA GLU A 44 16.30 -21.55 -1.97
C GLU A 44 15.92 -21.40 -0.50
N MET A 45 14.68 -20.96 -0.22
CA MET A 45 14.19 -20.94 1.16
C MET A 45 14.14 -22.38 1.67
N GLY A 46 14.81 -22.63 2.79
CA GLY A 46 14.85 -23.96 3.40
C GLY A 46 13.52 -24.23 4.09
N THR A 47 12.83 -25.31 3.69
CA THR A 47 11.51 -25.72 4.19
C THR A 47 11.51 -26.29 5.64
N LEU A 48 12.27 -25.66 6.53
CA LEU A 48 12.16 -25.82 7.98
C LEU A 48 11.52 -24.56 8.57
N ALA A 49 10.48 -24.76 9.38
CA ALA A 49 9.94 -23.71 10.23
C ALA A 49 11.05 -23.16 11.15
N GLU A 50 11.43 -21.89 10.94
CA GLU A 50 12.48 -21.25 11.72
C GLU A 50 11.92 -20.87 13.09
N LYS A 51 12.44 -21.49 14.14
CA LYS A 51 12.09 -21.17 15.52
C LYS A 51 12.81 -19.90 15.94
N MET A 52 12.02 -18.92 16.38
CA MET A 52 12.48 -17.61 16.81
C MET A 52 11.98 -17.31 18.23
N ASP A 53 12.52 -16.27 18.85
CA ASP A 53 12.04 -15.74 20.14
C ASP A 53 12.19 -14.21 20.13
N ILE A 54 11.49 -13.56 19.20
CA ILE A 54 11.55 -12.10 18.99
C ILE A 54 10.44 -11.47 19.82
N GLU A 55 10.82 -10.65 20.80
CA GLU A 55 9.88 -9.89 21.62
C GLU A 55 9.37 -8.66 20.86
N LEU A 56 8.07 -8.66 20.52
CA LEU A 56 7.42 -7.61 19.76
C LEU A 56 6.75 -6.56 20.67
N TYR A 57 6.28 -6.99 21.85
CA TYR A 57 5.63 -6.14 22.85
C TYR A 57 5.83 -6.72 24.25
N ASN A 58 6.07 -5.88 25.26
CA ASN A 58 6.23 -6.32 26.65
C ASN A 58 5.95 -5.21 27.67
N LYS A 59 4.66 -4.94 27.95
CA LYS A 59 4.19 -3.85 28.83
C LYS A 59 2.89 -4.23 29.53
N ASP A 60 2.63 -3.65 30.71
CA ASP A 60 1.35 -3.74 31.44
C ASP A 60 0.80 -5.17 31.63
N ASP A 61 1.67 -6.08 32.09
CA ASP A 61 1.41 -7.53 32.23
C ASP A 61 1.01 -8.25 30.91
N ILE A 62 1.36 -7.71 29.74
CA ILE A 62 1.10 -8.31 28.43
C ILE A 62 2.42 -8.44 27.64
N THR A 63 2.71 -9.63 27.14
CA THR A 63 3.86 -9.91 26.27
C THR A 63 3.41 -10.52 24.96
N ILE A 64 3.97 -10.07 23.83
CA ILE A 64 3.76 -10.65 22.49
C ILE A 64 5.12 -11.00 21.92
N LYS A 65 5.29 -12.24 21.46
CA LYS A 65 6.53 -12.76 20.86
C LYS A 65 6.23 -13.48 19.55
N ALA A 66 7.03 -13.23 18.51
CA ALA A 66 7.09 -14.13 17.37
C ALA A 66 7.89 -15.38 17.75
N THR A 67 7.32 -16.56 17.48
CA THR A 67 7.84 -17.87 17.95
C THR A 67 8.25 -18.81 16.82
N SER A 68 7.63 -18.70 15.65
CA SER A 68 8.10 -19.35 14.43
C SER A 68 7.60 -18.67 13.16
N PHE A 69 8.38 -18.81 12.09
CA PHE A 69 7.98 -18.43 10.72
C PHE A 69 8.18 -19.62 9.78
N TYR A 70 7.20 -19.90 8.91
CA TYR A 70 7.24 -21.07 8.02
C TYR A 70 6.36 -20.92 6.77
N GLU A 71 6.57 -21.79 5.78
CA GLU A 71 5.81 -21.89 4.54
C GLU A 71 4.81 -23.08 4.62
N GLU A 72 3.55 -22.88 4.26
CA GLU A 72 2.52 -23.92 4.14
C GLU A 72 2.52 -24.58 2.74
N ALA A 73 1.78 -25.68 2.58
CA ALA A 73 1.92 -26.57 1.43
C ALA A 73 1.35 -26.01 0.09
N ASP A 74 0.70 -24.85 0.18
CA ASP A 74 0.17 -24.00 -0.89
C ASP A 74 1.05 -22.78 -1.17
N GLY A 75 2.08 -22.52 -0.35
CA GLY A 75 3.01 -21.40 -0.50
C GLY A 75 2.66 -20.16 0.36
N ASP A 76 1.63 -20.24 1.21
CA ASP A 76 1.33 -19.20 2.18
C ASP A 76 2.42 -19.16 3.28
N MET A 77 2.86 -17.96 3.66
CA MET A 77 3.86 -17.79 4.72
C MET A 77 3.18 -17.44 6.04
N VAL A 78 3.43 -18.23 7.09
CA VAL A 78 2.77 -18.09 8.40
C VAL A 78 3.76 -17.62 9.46
N LEU A 79 3.45 -16.47 10.05
CA LEU A 79 4.08 -15.99 11.28
C LEU A 79 3.24 -16.40 12.49
N VAL A 80 3.84 -17.16 13.40
CA VAL A 80 3.22 -17.56 14.68
C VAL A 80 3.65 -16.61 15.79
N CYS A 81 2.68 -16.11 16.54
CA CYS A 81 2.86 -15.24 17.69
C CYS A 81 2.28 -15.88 18.97
N ASN A 82 3.05 -15.89 20.05
CA ASN A 82 2.54 -16.17 21.41
C ASN A 82 2.17 -14.85 22.08
N ILE A 83 0.95 -14.78 22.63
CA ILE A 83 0.39 -13.64 23.36
C ILE A 83 0.15 -14.09 24.81
N ALA A 84 1.02 -13.67 25.72
CA ALA A 84 0.91 -13.96 27.15
C ALA A 84 0.19 -12.80 27.87
N ASN A 85 -1.10 -12.95 28.15
CA ASN A 85 -1.89 -11.99 28.92
C ASN A 85 -1.81 -12.33 30.42
N HIS A 86 -0.77 -11.83 31.09
CA HIS A 86 -0.64 -11.89 32.54
C HIS A 86 -1.46 -10.82 33.27
N SER A 87 -2.26 -9.98 32.59
CA SER A 87 -3.05 -8.92 33.21
C SER A 87 -4.25 -9.46 34.02
N LYS A 88 -5.17 -8.59 34.44
CA LYS A 88 -6.37 -8.96 35.22
C LYS A 88 -7.66 -9.01 34.36
N ASP A 89 -7.60 -8.53 33.11
CA ASP A 89 -8.74 -8.30 32.21
C ASP A 89 -8.54 -9.11 30.91
N ASP A 90 -9.61 -9.46 30.19
CA ASP A 90 -9.46 -10.05 28.85
C ASP A 90 -9.02 -8.96 27.86
N ILE A 91 -8.18 -9.32 26.89
CA ILE A 91 -7.71 -8.42 25.83
C ILE A 91 -7.98 -9.00 24.44
N PHE A 92 -8.10 -8.10 23.47
CA PHE A 92 -8.11 -8.39 22.04
C PHE A 92 -6.90 -7.71 21.41
N VAL A 93 -6.11 -8.46 20.64
CA VAL A 93 -4.94 -7.95 19.91
C VAL A 93 -5.28 -7.95 18.43
N ALA A 94 -5.12 -6.80 17.78
CA ALA A 94 -5.15 -6.66 16.33
C ALA A 94 -3.79 -6.19 15.82
N LEU A 95 -3.34 -6.78 14.72
CA LEU A 95 -2.23 -6.32 13.92
C LEU A 95 -2.84 -5.66 12.67
N GLU A 96 -2.81 -4.33 12.65
CA GLU A 96 -3.34 -3.48 11.59
C GLU A 96 -2.19 -3.05 10.66
N TYR A 97 -2.46 -2.97 9.36
CA TYR A 97 -1.51 -2.56 8.32
C TYR A 97 -0.13 -3.24 8.38
N PRO A 98 -0.05 -4.58 8.24
CA PRO A 98 1.23 -5.26 8.05
C PRO A 98 1.91 -4.81 6.76
N GLU A 99 3.19 -4.51 6.85
CA GLU A 99 4.10 -4.26 5.74
C GLU A 99 5.07 -5.44 5.62
N ILE A 100 5.11 -6.07 4.45
CA ILE A 100 6.04 -7.17 4.16
C ILE A 100 7.12 -6.60 3.23
N ASN A 101 8.37 -6.56 3.68
CA ASN A 101 9.46 -5.85 3.00
C ASN A 101 9.09 -4.40 2.57
N GLY A 102 8.36 -3.65 3.40
CA GLY A 102 7.90 -2.28 3.12
C GLY A 102 6.67 -2.16 2.20
N ILE A 103 6.05 -3.28 1.80
CA ILE A 103 4.81 -3.28 1.03
C ILE A 103 3.63 -3.60 1.97
N CYS A 104 2.74 -2.63 2.17
CA CYS A 104 1.52 -2.79 2.96
C CYS A 104 0.62 -3.86 2.35
N SER A 105 0.11 -4.76 3.19
CA SER A 105 -0.68 -5.93 2.83
C SER A 105 -2.08 -5.86 3.48
N PRO A 106 -3.15 -6.33 2.81
CA PRO A 106 -4.51 -6.32 3.37
C PRO A 106 -4.73 -7.38 4.47
N ILE A 107 -3.78 -8.30 4.68
CA ILE A 107 -3.82 -9.36 5.70
C ILE A 107 -3.86 -8.77 7.12
N GLN A 108 -4.41 -9.49 8.08
CA GLN A 108 -4.51 -9.05 9.49
C GLN A 108 -4.39 -10.24 10.44
N LEU A 109 -3.78 -10.03 11.61
CA LEU A 109 -3.83 -10.97 12.74
C LEU A 109 -4.76 -10.40 13.80
N TRP A 110 -5.77 -11.18 14.19
CA TRP A 110 -6.72 -10.87 15.26
C TRP A 110 -6.73 -12.00 16.29
N ALA A 111 -6.62 -11.69 17.59
CA ALA A 111 -6.57 -12.69 18.64
C ALA A 111 -7.18 -12.25 19.98
N ASP A 112 -8.07 -13.09 20.54
CA ASP A 112 -8.54 -13.00 21.93
C ASP A 112 -7.51 -13.65 22.88
N ALA A 113 -6.95 -12.88 23.82
CA ALA A 113 -6.11 -13.42 24.89
C ALA A 113 -6.79 -13.23 26.26
N LYS A 114 -7.11 -14.36 26.90
CA LYS A 114 -7.84 -14.37 28.18
C LYS A 114 -6.93 -14.01 29.34
N LYS A 115 -7.51 -13.39 30.38
CA LYS A 115 -6.74 -13.02 31.59
C LYS A 115 -6.06 -14.25 32.20
N LYS A 116 -4.77 -14.11 32.49
CA LYS A 116 -3.88 -15.17 33.00
C LYS A 116 -3.76 -16.39 32.07
N SER A 117 -3.81 -16.18 30.75
CA SER A 117 -3.52 -17.23 29.75
C SER A 117 -2.47 -16.81 28.73
N GLU A 118 -1.92 -17.81 28.05
CA GLU A 118 -1.22 -17.65 26.78
C GLU A 118 -2.18 -18.03 25.64
N THR A 119 -2.13 -17.30 24.54
CA THR A 119 -2.84 -17.57 23.28
C THR A 119 -1.81 -17.66 22.16
N GLU A 120 -1.93 -18.66 21.27
CA GLU A 120 -1.19 -18.70 20.01
C GLU A 120 -2.04 -18.06 18.90
N ALA A 121 -1.43 -17.21 18.09
CA ALA A 121 -2.06 -16.42 17.04
C ALA A 121 -1.22 -16.46 15.76
N TYR A 122 -1.86 -16.27 14.61
CA TYR A 122 -1.25 -16.50 13.30
C TYR A 122 -1.49 -15.28 12.39
N LEU A 123 -0.44 -14.86 11.69
CA LEU A 123 -0.53 -13.93 10.57
C LEU A 123 -0.21 -14.72 9.30
N TYR A 124 -1.21 -14.88 8.43
CA TYR A 124 -1.08 -15.53 7.13
C TYR A 124 -0.73 -14.48 6.08
N ILE A 125 0.42 -14.64 5.41
CA ILE A 125 0.83 -13.86 4.26
C ILE A 125 0.54 -14.70 3.02
N TYR A 126 -0.56 -14.39 2.34
CA TYR A 126 -1.06 -15.20 1.23
C TYR A 126 -0.07 -15.27 0.06
N SER A 127 0.09 -16.45 -0.50
CA SER A 127 0.81 -16.77 -1.73
C SER A 127 0.44 -15.84 -2.88
N ASP A 128 -0.85 -15.57 -3.10
CA ASP A 128 -1.36 -14.60 -4.09
C ASP A 128 -0.78 -13.18 -3.89
N PHE A 129 -0.61 -12.72 -2.63
CA PHE A 129 -0.02 -11.41 -2.34
C PHE A 129 1.49 -11.42 -2.61
N LEU A 130 2.19 -12.51 -2.27
CA LEU A 130 3.62 -12.68 -2.57
C LEU A 130 3.89 -12.72 -4.08
N GLU A 131 3.03 -13.41 -4.84
CA GLU A 131 3.11 -13.40 -6.31
C GLU A 131 2.76 -12.02 -6.88
N LEU A 132 1.71 -11.35 -6.40
CA LEU A 132 1.32 -10.01 -6.90
C LEU A 132 2.46 -9.00 -6.72
N THR A 133 3.05 -8.97 -5.52
CA THR A 133 4.14 -8.04 -5.13
C THR A 133 5.53 -8.48 -5.60
N LYS A 134 5.65 -9.69 -6.16
CA LYS A 134 6.93 -10.34 -6.53
C LYS A 134 7.92 -10.45 -5.35
N ILE A 135 7.40 -10.59 -4.12
CA ILE A 135 8.21 -10.90 -2.93
C ILE A 135 8.62 -12.37 -3.01
N THR A 136 9.90 -12.64 -3.27
CA THR A 136 10.45 -14.03 -3.31
C THR A 136 11.13 -14.47 -2.02
N THR A 137 11.27 -13.57 -1.04
CA THR A 137 11.79 -13.85 0.29
C THR A 137 11.24 -12.82 1.26
N VAL A 138 10.56 -13.24 2.33
CA VAL A 138 10.16 -12.34 3.41
C VAL A 138 11.37 -12.11 4.31
N THR A 139 11.78 -10.86 4.46
CA THR A 139 12.96 -10.48 5.26
C THR A 139 12.64 -9.49 6.37
N GLU A 140 11.67 -8.60 6.17
CA GLU A 140 11.12 -7.71 7.20
C GLU A 140 9.60 -7.85 7.27
N ILE A 141 9.08 -7.87 8.50
CA ILE A 141 7.67 -7.60 8.78
C ILE A 141 7.60 -6.39 9.71
N ALA A 142 6.89 -5.35 9.27
CA ALA A 142 6.49 -4.23 10.10
C ALA A 142 4.97 -4.16 10.21
N ALA A 143 4.43 -3.57 11.27
CA ALA A 143 2.99 -3.50 11.50
C ALA A 143 2.60 -2.55 12.64
N GLN A 144 1.30 -2.26 12.76
CA GLN A 144 0.74 -1.54 13.89
C GLN A 144 -0.05 -2.47 14.83
N PHE A 145 0.54 -2.82 15.97
CA PHE A 145 -0.20 -3.51 17.03
C PHE A 145 -1.16 -2.55 17.73
N ASN A 146 -2.43 -2.94 17.78
CA ASN A 146 -3.47 -2.31 18.57
C ASN A 146 -3.98 -3.33 19.60
N ILE A 147 -3.83 -2.99 20.88
CA ILE A 147 -4.27 -3.85 21.98
C ILE A 147 -5.48 -3.20 22.63
N TYR A 148 -6.61 -3.90 22.63
CA TYR A 148 -7.89 -3.47 23.15
C TYR A 148 -8.27 -4.29 24.39
N ASN A 149 -9.07 -3.72 25.31
CA ASN A 149 -9.65 -4.48 26.42
C ASN A 149 -10.99 -5.16 26.04
N GLU A 150 -11.54 -5.95 26.96
CA GLU A 150 -12.85 -6.63 26.87
C GLU A 150 -14.07 -5.72 26.54
N ASN A 151 -13.89 -4.39 26.48
CA ASN A 151 -14.91 -3.40 26.08
C ASN A 151 -14.56 -2.69 24.75
N ASN A 152 -13.67 -3.28 23.94
CA ASN A 152 -13.11 -2.76 22.69
C ASN A 152 -12.54 -1.33 22.80
N ARG A 153 -11.95 -0.98 23.95
CA ARG A 153 -11.23 0.29 24.13
C ARG A 153 -9.73 0.06 23.97
N PRO A 154 -9.01 0.89 23.19
CA PRO A 154 -7.56 0.76 23.07
C PRO A 154 -6.88 0.98 24.43
N ILE A 155 -5.96 0.07 24.75
CA ILE A 155 -5.03 0.11 25.87
C ILE A 155 -3.69 0.65 25.38
N SER A 156 -3.18 0.08 24.28
CA SER A 156 -1.94 0.49 23.63
C SER A 156 -2.06 0.42 22.10
N LYS A 157 -1.24 1.21 21.41
CA LYS A 157 -1.13 1.30 19.94
C LYS A 157 0.33 1.59 19.62
N GLU A 158 1.03 0.62 19.07
CA GLU A 158 2.48 0.68 18.85
C GLU A 158 2.85 0.13 17.47
N TYR A 159 3.80 0.80 16.81
CA TYR A 159 4.38 0.32 15.56
C TYR A 159 5.58 -0.57 15.86
N ILE A 160 5.66 -1.71 15.20
CA ILE A 160 6.75 -2.68 15.28
C ILE A 160 7.38 -2.88 13.90
N SER A 161 8.67 -3.18 13.87
CA SER A 161 9.40 -3.73 12.72
C SER A 161 10.36 -4.78 13.28
N PHE A 162 10.49 -5.91 12.57
CA PHE A 162 11.48 -6.93 12.89
C PHE A 162 11.93 -7.70 11.64
N THR A 163 13.23 -8.03 11.63
CA THR A 163 13.86 -8.81 10.58
C THR A 163 13.70 -10.30 10.86
N ILE A 164 13.28 -11.06 9.85
CA ILE A 164 13.18 -12.52 9.86
C ILE A 164 14.28 -13.16 9.00
N GLY A 165 14.66 -12.50 7.90
CA GLY A 165 15.54 -13.05 6.87
C GLY A 165 16.99 -12.54 6.90
N ALA A 166 17.68 -12.70 5.77
CA ALA A 166 19.06 -12.26 5.61
C ALA A 166 19.17 -10.74 5.39
N GLU A 167 20.15 -10.10 6.06
CA GLU A 167 20.45 -8.66 6.02
C GLU A 167 20.80 -8.10 4.62
N ASP A 168 21.06 -8.98 3.64
CA ASP A 168 21.51 -8.67 2.27
C ASP A 168 20.36 -8.61 1.21
N TYR A 169 19.08 -8.75 1.60
CA TYR A 169 17.94 -8.70 0.65
C TYR A 169 17.48 -7.27 0.37
N GLU A 170 17.20 -6.97 -0.90
CA GLU A 170 16.64 -5.70 -1.37
C GLU A 170 15.36 -6.01 -2.15
N GLN A 171 14.21 -5.51 -1.67
CA GLN A 171 12.95 -5.68 -2.38
C GLN A 171 12.92 -4.75 -3.59
N VAL A 172 12.93 -5.34 -4.79
CA VAL A 172 12.66 -4.58 -6.01
C VAL A 172 11.19 -4.19 -6.02
N ILE A 173 10.92 -2.90 -5.90
CA ILE A 173 9.60 -2.31 -6.05
C ILE A 173 9.29 -2.14 -7.54
N ASN A 174 8.16 -2.65 -8.00
CA ASN A 174 7.72 -2.49 -9.38
C ASN A 174 6.66 -1.37 -9.50
N THR A 175 7.06 -0.22 -10.03
CA THR A 175 6.14 0.89 -10.37
C THR A 175 5.89 1.02 -11.87
N ASP A 176 6.24 0.01 -12.68
CA ASP A 176 5.92 0.03 -14.12
C ASP A 176 4.41 -0.03 -14.33
N GLY A 177 3.91 0.78 -15.28
CA GLY A 177 2.48 0.87 -15.59
C GLY A 177 2.07 2.24 -16.13
N THR A 178 0.77 2.52 -16.10
CA THR A 178 0.19 3.83 -16.40
C THR A 178 -0.24 4.49 -15.10
N ALA A 179 0.47 5.56 -14.69
CA ALA A 179 0.00 6.42 -13.61
C ALA A 179 -1.27 7.17 -14.04
N ILE A 180 -2.38 6.95 -13.33
CA ILE A 180 -3.65 7.65 -13.53
C ILE A 180 -3.81 8.83 -12.55
N ILE A 181 -3.20 8.71 -11.37
CA ILE A 181 -2.90 9.83 -10.46
C ILE A 181 -1.36 9.85 -10.29
N ASP A 182 -0.76 11.02 -10.47
CA ASP A 182 0.68 11.25 -10.37
C ASP A 182 0.95 12.61 -9.72
N GLU A 183 0.80 12.67 -8.39
CA GLU A 183 1.02 13.86 -7.57
C GLU A 183 2.19 13.61 -6.60
N GLU A 184 2.90 14.67 -6.17
CA GLU A 184 4.20 14.61 -5.45
C GLU A 184 4.26 13.59 -4.30
N ASN A 185 3.16 13.40 -3.56
CA ASN A 185 3.08 12.49 -2.43
C ASN A 185 2.00 11.39 -2.56
N VAL A 186 1.32 11.29 -3.72
CA VAL A 186 0.19 10.37 -3.95
C VAL A 186 0.20 9.87 -5.39
N GLN A 187 0.33 8.56 -5.58
CA GLN A 187 0.28 7.95 -6.92
C GLN A 187 -0.69 6.77 -6.97
N VAL A 188 -1.33 6.60 -8.13
CA VAL A 188 -2.15 5.44 -8.48
C VAL A 188 -1.70 4.96 -9.86
N ILE A 189 -1.13 3.76 -9.91
CA ILE A 189 -0.49 3.20 -11.11
C ILE A 189 -1.21 1.91 -11.51
N VAL A 190 -1.81 1.90 -12.70
CA VAL A 190 -2.43 0.72 -13.29
C VAL A 190 -1.36 -0.06 -14.04
N GLN A 191 -1.07 -1.29 -13.61
CA GLN A 191 0.13 -2.02 -14.04
C GLN A 191 -0.16 -3.01 -15.17
N GLU A 192 -1.12 -3.91 -14.94
CA GLU A 192 -1.56 -4.92 -15.91
C GLU A 192 -3.08 -5.09 -15.85
N MET A 193 -3.67 -5.54 -16.96
CA MET A 193 -4.94 -6.26 -16.96
C MET A 193 -4.68 -7.71 -17.31
N ARG A 194 -5.50 -8.62 -16.76
CA ARG A 194 -5.41 -10.05 -17.05
C ARG A 194 -6.78 -10.71 -16.94
N GLU A 195 -6.94 -11.84 -17.61
CA GLU A 195 -8.08 -12.74 -17.40
C GLU A 195 -7.99 -13.32 -15.99
N GLY A 196 -8.94 -12.95 -15.14
CA GLY A 196 -9.09 -13.47 -13.78
C GLY A 196 -10.04 -14.64 -13.71
N LYS A 197 -10.22 -15.20 -12.51
CA LYS A 197 -11.12 -16.35 -12.31
C LYS A 197 -12.61 -16.01 -12.44
N GLU A 198 -12.98 -14.74 -12.28
CA GLU A 198 -14.39 -14.28 -12.16
C GLU A 198 -14.72 -13.07 -13.07
N GLY A 199 -13.75 -12.64 -13.89
CA GLY A 199 -13.84 -11.47 -14.75
C GLY A 199 -12.47 -10.90 -15.12
N LEU A 200 -12.47 -9.68 -15.67
CA LEU A 200 -11.23 -8.96 -16.00
C LEU A 200 -10.60 -8.38 -14.73
N GLU A 201 -9.44 -8.91 -14.34
CA GLU A 201 -8.64 -8.40 -13.23
C GLU A 201 -7.75 -7.23 -13.68
N VAL A 202 -7.67 -6.18 -12.85
CA VAL A 202 -6.82 -5.02 -13.07
C VAL A 202 -5.93 -4.83 -11.85
N VAL A 203 -4.62 -4.92 -12.03
CA VAL A 203 -3.62 -4.73 -10.98
C VAL A 203 -3.32 -3.24 -10.82
N VAL A 204 -3.42 -2.75 -9.58
CA VAL A 204 -3.19 -1.35 -9.24
C VAL A 204 -2.21 -1.24 -8.08
N CYS A 205 -1.17 -0.44 -8.27
CA CYS A 205 -0.27 -0.01 -7.21
C CYS A 205 -0.74 1.35 -6.67
N TYR A 206 -0.85 1.46 -5.34
CA TYR A 206 -1.13 2.71 -4.62
C TYR A 206 0.10 3.11 -3.80
N ILE A 207 0.49 4.39 -3.84
CA ILE A 207 1.64 4.93 -3.09
C ILE A 207 1.21 6.16 -2.31
N ASN A 208 1.53 6.20 -1.01
CA ASN A 208 1.26 7.32 -0.12
C ASN A 208 2.53 7.76 0.61
N ASN A 209 3.13 8.87 0.19
CA ASN A 209 4.31 9.48 0.81
C ASN A 209 3.96 10.64 1.77
N ASN A 210 2.69 10.82 2.12
CA ASN A 210 2.28 11.82 3.11
C ASN A 210 2.56 11.36 4.55
N ASP A 211 2.51 12.29 5.51
CA ASP A 211 2.56 12.02 6.95
C ASP A 211 1.21 11.60 7.57
N TYR A 212 0.20 11.27 6.75
CA TYR A 212 -1.13 10.81 7.15
C TYR A 212 -1.65 9.69 6.25
N THR A 213 -2.63 8.91 6.75
CA THR A 213 -3.34 7.86 5.99
C THR A 213 -4.18 8.46 4.87
N VAL A 214 -3.98 7.98 3.64
CA VAL A 214 -4.75 8.37 2.45
C VAL A 214 -5.73 7.25 2.07
N LYS A 215 -6.95 7.64 1.71
CA LYS A 215 -8.02 6.77 1.24
C LYS A 215 -8.08 6.79 -0.27
N PHE A 216 -7.64 5.70 -0.88
CA PHE A 216 -7.76 5.46 -2.32
C PHE A 216 -9.11 4.84 -2.64
N ASP A 217 -9.67 5.18 -3.80
CA ASP A 217 -11.04 4.82 -4.16
C ASP A 217 -11.21 4.88 -5.69
N ILE A 218 -11.37 3.72 -6.34
CA ILE A 218 -11.75 3.62 -7.75
C ILE A 218 -13.27 3.43 -7.80
N THR A 219 -13.97 4.43 -8.37
CA THR A 219 -15.44 4.57 -8.29
C THR A 219 -16.17 4.23 -9.58
N ASP A 220 -15.53 4.47 -10.72
CA ASP A 220 -16.13 4.25 -12.04
C ASP A 220 -15.07 3.68 -12.98
N VAL A 221 -15.39 2.54 -13.59
CA VAL A 221 -14.61 1.95 -14.69
C VAL A 221 -15.49 1.92 -15.94
N SER A 222 -14.93 2.26 -17.09
CA SER A 222 -15.60 2.12 -18.37
C SER A 222 -14.76 1.33 -19.35
N ILE A 223 -15.34 0.27 -19.93
CA ILE A 223 -14.70 -0.59 -20.92
C ILE A 223 -15.45 -0.44 -22.24
N ASP A 224 -14.74 -0.05 -23.30
CA ASP A 224 -15.25 0.19 -24.67
C ASP A 224 -16.54 1.04 -24.75
N GLY A 225 -16.69 1.97 -23.79
CA GLY A 225 -17.83 2.88 -23.69
C GLY A 225 -19.05 2.35 -22.91
N LYS A 226 -18.96 1.16 -22.30
CA LYS A 226 -19.88 0.68 -21.27
C LYS A 226 -19.35 1.02 -19.89
N SER A 227 -20.22 1.18 -18.89
CA SER A 227 -19.85 1.59 -17.53
C SER A 227 -20.11 0.48 -16.53
N PHE A 228 -19.13 0.24 -15.67
CA PHE A 228 -19.13 -0.80 -14.65
C PHE A 228 -18.95 -0.15 -13.29
N ALA A 229 -19.81 -0.52 -12.35
CA ALA A 229 -19.67 -0.10 -10.96
C ALA A 229 -18.53 -0.92 -10.33
N VAL A 230 -17.48 -0.23 -9.92
CA VAL A 230 -16.38 -0.80 -9.13
C VAL A 230 -16.33 0.01 -7.84
N GLU A 231 -16.19 -0.67 -6.71
CA GLU A 231 -15.97 -0.05 -5.41
C GLU A 231 -14.74 -0.73 -4.81
N ALA A 232 -13.57 -0.13 -5.04
CA ALA A 232 -12.28 -0.64 -4.56
C ALA A 232 -11.60 0.35 -3.59
N PRO A 233 -12.22 0.65 -2.43
CA PRO A 233 -11.67 1.55 -1.44
C PRO A 233 -10.50 0.90 -0.67
N PHE A 234 -9.44 1.66 -0.44
CA PHE A 234 -8.27 1.22 0.35
C PHE A 234 -7.69 2.35 1.20
N ASP A 235 -7.66 2.17 2.52
CA ASP A 235 -7.00 3.08 3.46
C ASP A 235 -5.50 2.69 3.57
N LEU A 236 -4.60 3.50 2.99
CA LEU A 236 -3.15 3.25 2.95
C LEU A 236 -2.40 4.16 3.94
N PRO A 237 -1.63 3.62 4.91
CA PRO A 237 -0.88 4.42 5.88
C PRO A 237 0.11 5.41 5.28
N GLN A 238 0.54 6.35 6.12
CA GLN A 238 1.65 7.27 5.85
C GLN A 238 2.94 6.53 5.45
N TYR A 239 3.66 7.04 4.45
CA TYR A 239 4.93 6.50 3.95
C TYR A 239 4.91 5.02 3.53
N THR A 240 3.78 4.51 3.02
CA THR A 240 3.65 3.12 2.56
C THR A 240 3.14 3.01 1.13
N MET A 241 3.27 1.82 0.54
CA MET A 241 2.65 1.46 -0.73
C MET A 241 1.93 0.11 -0.63
N THR A 242 0.99 -0.16 -1.52
CA THR A 242 0.35 -1.47 -1.64
C THR A 242 0.10 -1.83 -3.11
N TYR A 243 -0.20 -3.11 -3.35
CA TYR A 243 -0.64 -3.65 -4.63
C TYR A 243 -2.00 -4.31 -4.39
N THR A 244 -2.98 -3.95 -5.20
CA THR A 244 -4.34 -4.50 -5.12
C THR A 244 -4.81 -4.97 -6.49
N VAL A 245 -5.90 -5.72 -6.50
CA VAL A 245 -6.59 -6.14 -7.72
C VAL A 245 -8.05 -5.77 -7.57
N PHE A 246 -8.62 -5.08 -8.57
CA PHE A 246 -10.07 -4.99 -8.72
C PHE A 246 -10.52 -5.84 -9.91
N CYS A 247 -11.73 -6.38 -9.85
CA CYS A 247 -12.32 -7.23 -10.88
C CYS A 247 -13.52 -6.52 -11.52
N VAL A 248 -13.63 -6.60 -12.84
CA VAL A 248 -14.87 -6.30 -13.57
C VAL A 248 -15.48 -7.64 -13.99
N TYR A 249 -16.54 -8.07 -13.28
CA TYR A 249 -17.07 -9.42 -13.37
C TYR A 249 -17.59 -9.81 -14.76
N ASP A 250 -17.34 -11.05 -15.18
CA ASP A 250 -17.82 -11.59 -16.46
C ASP A 250 -19.34 -11.50 -16.60
N SER A 251 -20.09 -11.66 -15.50
CA SER A 251 -21.56 -11.53 -15.51
C SER A 251 -22.02 -10.18 -16.05
N ASP A 252 -21.27 -9.13 -15.75
CA ASP A 252 -21.63 -7.75 -16.00
C ASP A 252 -21.10 -7.34 -17.38
N MET A 253 -19.89 -7.81 -17.74
CA MET A 253 -19.35 -7.68 -19.10
C MET A 253 -20.27 -8.37 -20.12
N ILE A 254 -20.69 -9.62 -19.87
CA ILE A 254 -21.63 -10.37 -20.72
C ILE A 254 -23.01 -9.66 -20.77
N TYR A 255 -23.49 -9.10 -19.66
CA TYR A 255 -24.76 -8.36 -19.64
C TYR A 255 -24.70 -7.10 -20.53
N GLU A 256 -23.61 -6.34 -20.44
CA GLU A 256 -23.37 -5.17 -21.29
C GLU A 256 -22.91 -5.52 -22.71
N GLY A 257 -22.60 -6.79 -23.01
CA GLY A 257 -22.11 -7.23 -24.32
C GLY A 257 -20.67 -6.80 -24.62
N VAL A 258 -19.85 -6.67 -23.58
CA VAL A 258 -18.39 -6.53 -23.66
C VAL A 258 -17.76 -7.93 -23.55
N ASP A 259 -16.68 -8.15 -24.29
CA ASP A 259 -15.91 -9.39 -24.33
C ASP A 259 -14.52 -9.12 -23.73
N SER A 260 -14.13 -9.90 -22.71
CA SER A 260 -12.88 -9.73 -21.98
C SER A 260 -11.64 -10.05 -22.82
N GLU A 261 -11.75 -10.92 -23.84
CA GLU A 261 -10.65 -11.21 -24.77
C GLU A 261 -10.37 -10.07 -25.78
N SER A 262 -11.31 -9.13 -25.98
CA SER A 262 -11.23 -8.13 -27.07
C SER A 262 -11.34 -6.66 -26.66
N VAL A 263 -11.10 -6.37 -25.37
CA VAL A 263 -11.08 -5.00 -24.81
C VAL A 263 -10.11 -4.06 -25.54
N THR A 264 -10.58 -2.88 -25.98
CA THR A 264 -9.75 -1.90 -26.72
C THR A 264 -9.53 -0.56 -25.99
N GLU A 265 -10.36 -0.26 -25.00
CA GLU A 265 -10.31 0.97 -24.22
C GLU A 265 -10.84 0.74 -22.81
N MET A 266 -10.00 0.95 -21.80
CA MET A 266 -10.46 1.17 -20.42
C MET A 266 -10.31 2.65 -20.05
N LYS A 267 -11.30 3.20 -19.34
CA LYS A 267 -11.21 4.48 -18.63
C LYS A 267 -11.47 4.27 -17.15
N ILE A 268 -10.71 4.96 -16.29
CA ILE A 268 -10.83 4.84 -14.84
C ILE A 268 -11.01 6.24 -14.21
N THR A 269 -11.96 6.33 -13.29
CA THR A 269 -12.09 7.45 -12.34
C THR A 269 -11.63 6.96 -10.98
N ALA A 270 -10.68 7.70 -10.39
CA ALA A 270 -10.06 7.35 -9.12
C ALA A 270 -9.89 8.60 -8.26
N HIS A 271 -10.00 8.42 -6.95
CA HIS A 271 -9.86 9.47 -5.96
C HIS A 271 -8.86 9.05 -4.87
N ALA A 272 -8.09 10.03 -4.40
CA ALA A 272 -7.33 9.95 -3.16
C ALA A 272 -7.84 11.05 -2.22
N LYS A 273 -8.28 10.66 -1.03
CA LYS A 273 -8.89 11.52 -0.02
C LYS A 273 -8.10 11.39 1.29
N ASP A 274 -8.12 12.39 2.14
CA ASP A 274 -7.59 12.24 3.49
C ASP A 274 -8.57 11.44 4.38
N ILE A 275 -8.20 11.21 5.64
CA ILE A 275 -9.02 10.41 6.55
C ILE A 275 -10.37 11.07 6.91
N ILE A 276 -10.48 12.41 6.83
CA ILE A 276 -11.72 13.18 7.10
C ILE A 276 -12.59 13.38 5.84
N GLY A 277 -12.04 13.11 4.65
CA GLY A 277 -12.74 13.10 3.37
C GLY A 277 -12.43 14.27 2.45
N ASP A 278 -11.47 15.13 2.79
CA ASP A 278 -11.02 16.20 1.89
C ASP A 278 -10.18 15.59 0.74
N SER A 279 -10.36 16.13 -0.47
CA SER A 279 -9.74 15.57 -1.69
C SER A 279 -8.26 15.94 -1.77
N VAL A 280 -7.39 14.92 -1.80
CA VAL A 280 -5.93 15.08 -1.97
C VAL A 280 -5.58 15.07 -3.46
N ALA A 281 -6.10 14.09 -4.21
CA ALA A 281 -5.91 13.98 -5.66
C ALA A 281 -7.09 13.25 -6.32
N SER A 282 -7.26 13.39 -7.64
CA SER A 282 -8.25 12.61 -8.39
C SER A 282 -7.99 12.60 -9.89
N CYS A 283 -8.24 11.47 -10.54
CA CYS A 283 -8.38 11.38 -11.99
C CYS A 283 -9.83 11.10 -12.37
N LYS A 284 -10.24 11.52 -13.57
CA LYS A 284 -11.57 11.21 -14.12
C LYS A 284 -11.46 10.76 -15.57
N ASP A 285 -12.17 9.69 -15.90
CA ASP A 285 -12.25 9.11 -17.24
C ASP A 285 -10.87 8.87 -17.88
N PHE A 286 -9.85 8.58 -17.06
CA PHE A 286 -8.45 8.47 -17.52
C PHE A 286 -8.33 7.25 -18.43
N LYS A 287 -8.05 7.46 -19.72
CA LYS A 287 -7.85 6.35 -20.67
C LYS A 287 -6.52 5.65 -20.39
N VAL A 288 -6.59 4.44 -19.88
CA VAL A 288 -5.46 3.52 -19.85
C VAL A 288 -5.26 2.92 -21.24
N LYS A 289 -4.02 2.59 -21.58
CA LYS A 289 -3.66 1.86 -22.81
C LYS A 289 -2.83 0.65 -22.42
N PHE A 290 -3.01 -0.41 -23.19
CA PHE A 290 -2.36 -1.71 -23.07
C PHE A 290 -1.91 -2.11 -24.49
#